data_AF-A0A162L7J2-F1
#
_entry.id   AF-A0A162L7J2-F1
#
_cell.length_a   1.000
_cell.length_b   1.000
_cell.length_c   1.000
_cell.angle_alpha   90.00
_cell.angle_beta   90.00
_cell.angle_gamma   90.00
#
_symmetry.space_group_name_H-M   'P 1'
#
loop_
_entity.id
_entity.type
_entity.pdbx_description
1 polymer ?
#
loop_
_entity_poly.entity_id
_entity_poly.type
_entity_poly.pdbx_seq_one_letter_code
_entity_poly.pdbx_strand_id
1 'polypeptide(L)'
;MLRKENLERIVSEEGCELRMNRSIQAEGSFAEIKQAMGFRRYLSKGKKNILVENVLLAMAHNINKLHNKIQSARTGTHLFQLEKSA
;
A
#
# COMPACT_ATOMS: atom_id res chain seq x y z
N MET A 1 -13.49 -16.14 23.86
CA MET A 1 -13.72 -14.68 23.94
C MET A 1 -13.04 -13.94 22.81
N LEU A 2 -11.70 -13.90 22.73
CA LEU A 2 -10.94 -13.15 21.71
C LEU A 2 -11.36 -13.37 20.25
N ARG A 3 -11.71 -14.61 19.86
CA ARG A 3 -12.12 -14.90 18.47
C ARG A 3 -13.41 -14.18 18.07
N LYS A 4 -14.39 -14.07 18.99
CA LYS A 4 -15.68 -13.43 18.71
C LYS A 4 -15.50 -11.91 18.58
N GLU A 5 -14.79 -11.30 19.53
CA GLU A 5 -14.46 -9.87 19.51
C GLU A 5 -13.65 -9.48 18.27
N ASN A 6 -12.66 -10.30 17.87
CA ASN A 6 -11.88 -10.04 16.66
C ASN A 6 -12.74 -10.17 15.39
N LEU A 7 -13.67 -11.12 15.36
CA LEU A 7 -14.60 -11.24 14.25
C LEU A 7 -15.50 -10.00 14.17
N GLU A 8 -16.05 -9.55 15.30
CA GLU A 8 -16.86 -8.32 15.40
C GLU A 8 -16.10 -7.09 14.88
N ARG A 9 -14.81 -6.95 15.21
CA ARG A 9 -13.96 -5.87 14.65
C ARG A 9 -13.68 -6.00 13.16
N ILE A 10 -13.55 -7.23 12.63
CA ILE A 10 -13.26 -7.45 11.20
C ILE A 10 -14.49 -7.19 10.33
N VAL A 11 -15.69 -7.50 10.84
CA VAL A 11 -16.95 -7.36 10.10
C VAL A 11 -17.63 -6.00 10.31
N SER A 12 -17.16 -5.17 11.24
CA SER A 12 -17.64 -3.80 11.38
C SER A 12 -17.38 -2.98 10.11
N GLU A 13 -18.09 -1.85 9.97
CA GLU A 13 -17.91 -0.92 8.84
C GLU A 13 -16.45 -0.45 8.74
N GLU A 14 -15.87 -0.01 9.87
CA GLU A 14 -14.45 0.35 9.98
C GLU A 14 -13.53 -0.83 9.61
N GLY A 15 -13.81 -2.03 10.11
CA GLY A 15 -13.01 -3.23 9.80
C GLY A 15 -13.02 -3.58 8.32
N CYS A 16 -14.18 -3.43 7.67
CA CYS A 16 -14.33 -3.63 6.24
C CYS A 16 -13.57 -2.57 5.44
N GLU A 17 -13.67 -1.29 5.81
CA GLU A 17 -12.95 -0.18 5.17
C GLU A 17 -11.43 -0.38 5.28
N LEU A 18 -10.90 -0.69 6.47
CA LEU A 18 -9.48 -0.92 6.68
C LEU A 18 -8.98 -2.14 5.91
N ARG A 19 -9.76 -3.22 5.85
CA ARG A 19 -9.40 -4.43 5.09
C ARG A 19 -9.33 -4.16 3.58
N MET A 20 -10.31 -3.45 3.04
CA MET A 20 -10.32 -3.02 1.63
C MET A 20 -9.10 -2.15 1.33
N ASN A 21 -8.86 -1.13 2.17
CA ASN A 21 -7.72 -0.22 2.02
C ASN A 21 -6.39 -0.96 2.07
N ARG A 22 -6.23 -1.93 2.98
CA ARG A 22 -5.02 -2.74 3.06
C ARG A 22 -4.77 -3.50 1.76
N SER A 23 -5.80 -4.10 1.15
CA SER A 23 -5.67 -4.79 -0.15
C SER A 23 -5.29 -3.81 -1.25
N ILE A 24 -6.04 -2.72 -1.42
CA ILE A 24 -5.79 -1.70 -2.46
C ILE A 24 -4.37 -1.11 -2.32
N GLN A 25 -3.96 -0.75 -1.11
CA GLN A 25 -2.67 -0.11 -0.88
C GLN A 25 -1.50 -1.08 -1.09
N ALA A 26 -1.61 -2.33 -0.60
CA ALA A 26 -0.56 -3.31 -0.77
C ALA A 26 -0.41 -3.73 -2.24
N GLU A 27 -1.51 -4.14 -2.87
CA GLU A 27 -1.51 -4.60 -4.26
C GLU A 27 -1.15 -3.47 -5.23
N GLY A 28 -1.71 -2.28 -5.03
CA GLY A 28 -1.40 -1.09 -5.84
C GLY A 28 0.08 -0.74 -5.79
N SER A 29 0.70 -0.79 -4.60
CA SER A 29 2.15 -0.51 -4.47
C SER A 29 3.00 -1.53 -5.22
N PHE A 30 2.65 -2.83 -5.16
CA PHE A 30 3.34 -3.85 -5.94
C PHE A 30 3.12 -3.71 -7.45
N ALA A 31 1.92 -3.36 -7.88
CA ALA A 31 1.60 -3.13 -9.29
C ALA A 31 2.41 -1.95 -9.84
N GLU A 32 2.48 -0.83 -9.10
CA GLU A 32 3.29 0.33 -9.45
C GLU A 32 4.78 -0.03 -9.53
N ILE A 33 5.33 -0.69 -8.50
CA ILE A 33 6.75 -1.07 -8.49
C ILE A 33 7.09 -2.02 -9.63
N LYS A 34 6.28 -3.07 -9.84
CA LYS A 34 6.57 -4.07 -10.86
C LYS A 34 6.30 -3.52 -12.25
N GLN A 35 5.07 -3.10 -12.55
CA GLN A 35 4.70 -2.75 -13.91
C GLN A 35 5.11 -1.32 -14.26
N ALA A 36 4.71 -0.32 -13.47
CA ALA A 36 4.92 1.09 -13.82
C ALA A 36 6.39 1.51 -13.72
N MET A 37 7.10 1.07 -12.67
CA MET A 37 8.54 1.36 -12.51
C MET A 37 9.43 0.32 -13.22
N GLY A 38 8.85 -0.72 -13.83
CA GLY A 38 9.60 -1.72 -14.58
C GLY A 38 10.50 -2.63 -13.73
N PHE A 39 10.35 -2.67 -12.40
CA PHE A 39 11.20 -3.51 -11.56
C PHE A 39 10.93 -5.00 -11.82
N ARG A 40 11.95 -5.76 -12.24
CA ARG A 40 11.86 -7.20 -12.52
C ARG A 40 12.66 -8.05 -11.54
N ARG A 41 13.84 -7.57 -11.13
CA ARG A 41 14.75 -8.28 -10.24
C ARG A 41 15.73 -7.31 -9.61
N TYR A 42 16.29 -7.71 -8.47
CA TYR A 42 17.44 -7.04 -7.89
C TYR A 42 18.67 -7.23 -8.78
N LEU A 43 19.46 -6.17 -8.93
CA LEU A 43 20.75 -6.19 -9.63
C LEU A 43 21.88 -6.62 -8.70
N SER A 44 21.76 -6.28 -7.41
CA SER A 44 22.76 -6.58 -6.39
C SER A 44 22.63 -8.01 -5.86
N LYS A 45 23.73 -8.53 -5.32
CA LYS A 45 23.77 -9.83 -4.63
C LYS A 45 24.10 -9.67 -3.14
N GLY A 46 23.61 -10.61 -2.34
CA GLY A 46 23.80 -10.63 -0.88
C GLY A 46 22.75 -9.79 -0.14
N LYS A 47 22.35 -10.27 1.05
CA LYS A 47 21.23 -9.69 1.82
C LYS A 47 21.40 -8.19 2.09
N LYS A 48 22.61 -7.74 2.43
CA LYS A 48 22.90 -6.33 2.73
C LYS A 48 22.66 -5.42 1.52
N ASN A 49 23.17 -5.80 0.35
CA ASN A 49 23.03 -4.97 -0.85
C ASN A 49 21.60 -5.00 -1.38
N ILE A 50 20.94 -6.15 -1.33
CA ILE A 50 19.51 -6.29 -1.69
C ILE A 50 18.65 -5.41 -0.77
N LEU A 51 18.95 -5.35 0.54
CA LEU A 51 18.22 -4.48 1.46
C LEU A 51 18.37 -3.00 1.06
N VAL A 52 19.59 -2.56 0.73
CA VAL A 52 19.83 -1.18 0.28
C VAL A 52 19.04 -0.89 -1.01
N GLU A 53 19.11 -1.79 -1.99
CA GLU A 53 18.38 -1.64 -3.26
C GLU A 53 16.86 -1.58 -3.03
N ASN A 54 16.33 -2.43 -2.14
CA ASN A 54 14.92 -2.43 -1.77
C ASN A 54 14.49 -1.14 -1.06
N VAL A 55 15.32 -0.60 -0.16
CA VAL A 55 15.05 0.69 0.52
C VAL A 55 15.02 1.83 -0.48
N LEU A 56 16.00 1.89 -1.40
CA LEU A 56 16.03 2.91 -2.45
C LEU A 56 14.81 2.83 -3.38
N LEU A 57 14.41 1.62 -3.77
CA LEU A 57 13.21 1.39 -4.57
C LEU A 57 11.94 1.86 -3.85
N ALA A 58 11.81 1.55 -2.56
CA ALA A 58 10.68 1.99 -1.74
C ALA A 58 10.65 3.51 -1.57
N MET A 59 11.81 4.15 -1.37
CA MET A 59 11.91 5.62 -1.31
C MET A 59 11.48 6.26 -2.63
N ALA A 60 11.97 5.75 -3.77
CA ALA A 60 11.58 6.25 -5.09
C ALA A 60 10.06 6.13 -5.33
N HIS A 61 9.49 4.97 -5.03
CA HIS A 61 8.03 4.75 -5.11
C HIS A 61 7.26 5.75 -4.22
N ASN A 62 7.67 5.92 -2.95
CA ASN A 62 6.99 6.81 -2.02
C ASN A 62 7.07 8.28 -2.43
N ILE A 63 8.21 8.74 -2.97
CA ILE A 63 8.37 10.10 -3.49
C ILE A 63 7.44 10.33 -4.68
N ASN A 64 7.38 9.39 -5.64
CA ASN A 64 6.47 9.50 -6.78
C ASN A 64 5.00 9.52 -6.34
N LYS A 65 4.63 8.66 -5.38
CA LYS A 65 3.28 8.62 -4.81
C LYS A 65 2.92 9.93 -4.10
N LEU A 66 3.84 10.48 -3.31
CA LEU A 66 3.65 11.78 -2.66
C LEU A 66 3.50 12.91 -3.67
N HIS A 67 4.36 12.95 -4.68
CA HIS A 67 4.27 13.93 -5.77
C HIS A 67 2.90 13.89 -6.43
N ASN A 68 2.40 12.71 -6.79
CA ASN A 68 1.07 12.54 -7.39
C ASN A 68 -0.06 12.98 -6.44
N LYS A 69 0.07 12.73 -5.12
CA LYS A 69 -0.91 13.23 -4.14
C LYS A 69 -0.91 14.76 -4.07
N ILE A 70 0.26 15.39 -4.11
CA ILE A 70 0.38 16.86 -4.13
C ILE A 70 -0.28 17.42 -5.39
N GLN A 71 0.05 16.89 -6.57
CA GLN A 71 -0.51 17.36 -7.85
C GLN A 71 -2.04 17.20 -7.93
N SER A 72 -2.59 16.17 -7.27
CA SER A 72 -4.03 15.93 -7.22
C SER A 72 -4.73 16.56 -6.01
N ALA A 73 -4.03 17.36 -5.19
CA ALA A 73 -4.55 17.95 -3.95
C ALA A 73 -5.16 16.91 -2.97
N ARG A 74 -4.61 15.69 -2.95
CA ARG A 74 -5.01 14.57 -2.07
C ARG A 74 -4.02 14.30 -0.94
N THR A 75 -3.20 15.28 -0.60
CA THR A 75 -2.31 15.19 0.56
C THR A 75 -3.15 15.07 1.83
N GLY A 76 -2.78 14.17 2.74
CA GLY A 76 -3.55 13.87 3.96
C GLY A 76 -4.68 12.84 3.79
N THR A 77 -5.05 12.48 2.56
CA THR A 77 -6.00 11.38 2.32
C THR A 77 -5.26 10.05 2.32
N HIS A 78 -5.55 9.20 3.32
CA HIS A 78 -4.91 7.89 3.48
C HIS A 78 -5.82 6.73 3.12
N LEU A 79 -7.13 6.86 3.40
CA LEU A 79 -8.11 5.82 3.18
C LEU A 79 -9.02 6.17 2.00
N PHE A 80 -9.31 5.17 1.18
CA PHE A 80 -10.41 5.15 0.24
C PHE A 80 -11.68 4.80 1.01
N GLN A 81 -12.73 5.58 0.79
CA GLN A 81 -14.02 5.35 1.42
C GLN A 81 -14.64 4.06 0.87
N LEU A 82 -15.33 3.31 1.74
CA LEU A 82 -16.13 2.18 1.29
C LEU A 82 -17.33 2.72 0.51
N GLU A 83 -17.50 2.28 -0.73
CA GLU A 83 -18.72 2.57 -1.49
C GLU A 83 -19.90 1.95 -0.74
N LYS A 84 -20.90 2.76 -0.41
CA LYS A 84 -22.14 2.25 0.18
C LYS A 84 -22.92 1.59 -0.95
N SER A 85 -23.14 0.28 -0.84
CA SER A 85 -24.05 -0.42 -1.74
C SER A 85 -25.39 0.30 -1.75
N ALA A 86 -25.86 0.64 -2.96
CA ALA A 86 -27.17 1.25 -3.19
C ALA A 86 -28.32 0.33 -2.73
#